data_AF-R7SK06-F1
#
_entry.id   AF-R7SK06-F1
#
_cell.length_a   1.000
_cell.length_b   1.000
_cell.length_c   1.000
_cell.angle_alpha   90.00
_cell.angle_beta   90.00
_cell.angle_gamma   90.00
#
_symmetry.space_group_name_H-M   'P 1'
#
loop_
_entity.id
_entity.type
_entity.pdbx_description
1 polymer ?
#
loop_
_entity_poly.entity_id
_entity_poly.type
_entity_poly.pdbx_seq_one_letter_code
_entity_poly.pdbx_strand_id
1 'polypeptide(L)' 'IAMWVARRHRAFQIVEDPEFPEIVRMLYQKAQLPSRVTVSHDVHDIHEMSKDNVLKLFKNLPGKIHIGVDGWTSPN' A
#
# COMPACT_ATOMS: atom_id res chain seq x y z
N ILE A 1 5.31 7.25 -4.78
CA ILE A 1 5.57 6.82 -3.38
C ILE A 1 4.51 5.85 -2.88
N ALA A 2 3.21 6.17 -2.98
CA ALA A 2 2.13 5.27 -2.57
C ALA A 2 2.27 3.84 -3.13
N MET A 3 2.57 3.69 -4.43
CA MET A 3 2.82 2.39 -5.05
C MET A 3 4.02 1.64 -4.46
N TRP A 4 5.09 2.35 -4.08
CA TRP A 4 6.26 1.74 -3.43
C TRP A 4 5.90 1.24 -2.03
N VAL A 5 5.16 2.06 -1.27
CA VAL A 5 4.66 1.73 0.06
C VAL A 5 3.73 0.52 0.02
N ALA A 6 2.73 0.53 -0.86
CA ALA A 6 1.78 -0.57 -1.05
C ALA A 6 2.48 -1.89 -1.42
N ARG A 7 3.44 -1.85 -2.35
CA ARG A 7 4.13 -3.06 -2.85
C ARG A 7 5.17 -3.63 -1.89
N ARG A 8 5.70 -2.81 -0.98
CA ARG A 8 6.79 -3.21 -0.06
C ARG A 8 6.36 -3.24 1.40
N HIS A 9 5.06 -3.09 1.68
CA HIS A 9 4.49 -3.08 3.03
C HIS A 9 5.23 -2.12 3.98
N ARG A 10 5.61 -0.94 3.47
CA ARG A 10 6.29 0.08 4.30
C ARG A 10 5.26 0.80 5.17
N ALA A 11 5.68 1.26 6.34
CA ALA A 11 4.86 2.15 7.15
C ALA A 11 4.63 3.48 6.40
N PHE A 12 3.45 4.06 6.54
CA PHE A 12 3.11 5.33 5.88
C PHE A 12 4.01 6.49 6.33
N GLN A 13 4.53 6.41 7.56
CA GLN A 13 5.41 7.41 8.16
C GLN A 13 6.78 7.53 7.48
N ILE A 14 7.18 6.57 6.63
CA ILE A 14 8.49 6.59 5.94
C ILE A 14 8.74 7.87 5.12
N VAL A 15 7.68 8.57 4.69
CA VAL A 15 7.80 9.83 3.94
C VAL A 15 8.13 11.04 4.81
N GLU A 16 7.96 10.91 6.12
CA GLU A 16 8.22 11.93 7.14
C GLU A 16 9.53 11.67 7.90
N ASP A 17 10.14 10.49 7.74
CA ASP A 17 11.47 10.19 8.27
C ASP A 17 12.49 11.19 7.70
N PRO A 18 13.23 11.96 8.51
CA PRO A 18 14.03 13.10 8.05
C PRO A 18 15.00 12.79 6.91
N GLU A 19 15.60 11.60 6.91
CA GLU A 19 16.58 11.16 5.92
C GLU A 19 15.95 10.93 4.54
N PHE A 20 14.66 10.57 4.47
CA PHE A 20 14.01 10.28 3.20
C PHE A 20 13.79 11.55 2.35
N PRO A 21 13.22 12.65 2.86
CA PRO A 21 13.21 13.94 2.19
C PRO A 21 14.60 14.45 1.81
N GLU A 22 15.62 14.23 2.63
CA GLU A 22 17.00 14.62 2.30
C GLU A 22 17.49 13.89 1.05
N ILE A 23 17.41 12.56 1.03
CA ILE A 23 17.83 11.74 -0.12
C ILE A 23 17.05 12.13 -1.39
N VAL A 24 15.73 12.33 -1.28
CA VAL A 24 14.90 12.74 -2.42
C VAL A 24 15.30 14.12 -2.94
N ARG A 25 15.60 15.07 -2.05
CA ARG A 25 16.00 16.44 -2.44
C ARG A 25 17.43 16.53 -2.95
N MET A 26 18.32 15.62 -2.53
CA MET A 26 19.65 15.47 -3.15
C MET A 26 19.54 15.13 -4.63
N LEU A 27 18.54 14.32 -5.02
CA LEU A 27 18.28 13.96 -6.42
C LEU A 27 17.50 15.04 -7.16
N TYR A 28 16.52 15.66 -6.50
CA TYR A 28 15.72 16.75 -7.06
C TYR A 28 15.26 17.72 -5.97
N GLN A 29 15.95 18.87 -5.86
CA GLN A 29 15.73 19.84 -4.80
C GLN A 29 14.29 20.38 -4.70
N LYS A 30 13.56 20.44 -5.82
CA LYS A 30 12.18 20.93 -5.86
C LYS A 30 11.13 19.84 -5.61
N ALA A 31 11.54 18.62 -5.27
CA ALA A 31 10.63 17.53 -4.96
C ALA A 31 9.76 17.90 -3.74
N GLN A 32 8.44 17.82 -3.91
CA GLN A 32 7.48 17.89 -2.82
C GLN A 32 7.03 16.48 -2.47
N LEU A 33 7.21 16.12 -1.21
CA LEU A 33 6.79 14.82 -0.71
C LEU A 33 5.36 14.89 -0.16
N PRO A 34 4.54 13.86 -0.39
CA PRO A 34 3.22 13.76 0.21
C PRO A 34 3.35 13.55 1.73
N SER A 35 2.33 13.96 2.49
CA SER A 35 2.22 13.63 3.91
C SER A 35 1.95 12.14 4.11
N ARG A 36 2.19 11.59 5.30
CA ARG A 36 1.80 10.20 5.61
C ARG A 36 0.30 9.95 5.43
N VAL A 37 -0.53 10.97 5.65
CA VAL A 37 -1.99 10.88 5.53
C VAL A 37 -2.37 10.74 4.07
N THR A 38 -1.76 11.54 3.19
CA THR A 38 -1.92 11.43 1.73
C THR A 38 -1.51 10.05 1.25
N VAL A 39 -0.35 9.55 1.70
CA VAL A 39 0.11 8.20 1.35
C VAL A 39 -0.88 7.13 1.83
N SER A 40 -1.43 7.25 3.03
CA SER A 40 -2.43 6.33 3.55
C SER A 40 -3.70 6.30 2.69
N HIS A 41 -4.20 7.46 2.25
CA HIS A 41 -5.35 7.55 1.36
C HIS A 41 -5.05 6.93 0.00
N ASP A 42 -3.92 7.29 -0.63
CA ASP A 42 -3.53 6.74 -1.92
C ASP A 42 -3.37 5.20 -1.87
N VAL A 43 -2.82 4.66 -0.77
CA VAL A 43 -2.70 3.21 -0.57
C VAL A 43 -4.07 2.55 -0.40
N HIS A 44 -5.00 3.21 0.28
CA HIS A 44 -6.38 2.74 0.39
C HIS A 44 -7.08 2.71 -0.97
N ASP A 45 -6.93 3.75 -1.79
CA ASP A 45 -7.49 3.80 -3.14
C ASP A 45 -6.90 2.69 -4.04
N ILE A 46 -5.58 2.47 -3.94
CA ILE A 46 -4.91 1.34 -4.62
C ILE A 46 -5.51 0.01 -4.17
N HIS A 47 -5.80 -0.16 -2.88
CA HIS A 47 -6.41 -1.38 -2.36
C HIS A 47 -7.81 -1.60 -2.93
N GLU A 48 -8.70 -0.60 -2.89
CA GLU A 48 -10.07 -0.75 -3.40
C GLU A 48 -10.08 -1.02 -4.92
N MET A 49 -9.27 -0.31 -5.71
CA MET A 49 -9.11 -0.59 -7.14
C MET A 49 -8.60 -2.01 -7.41
N SER A 50 -7.63 -2.48 -6.60
CA SER A 50 -7.07 -3.83 -6.74
C SER A 50 -8.09 -4.90 -6.36
N LYS A 51 -8.84 -4.68 -5.29
CA LYS A 51 -9.91 -5.56 -4.81
C LYS A 51 -11.02 -5.70 -5.85
N ASP A 52 -11.44 -4.62 -6.50
CA ASP A 52 -12.42 -4.68 -7.59
C ASP A 52 -11.96 -5.57 -8.74
N ASN A 53 -10.67 -5.49 -9.10
CA ASN A 53 -10.10 -6.34 -10.13
C ASN A 53 -10.02 -7.82 -9.70
N VAL A 54 -9.66 -8.08 -8.44
CA VAL A 54 -9.66 -9.43 -7.86
C VAL A 54 -11.08 -10.01 -7.80
N LEU A 55 -12.08 -9.22 -7.46
CA LEU A 55 -13.49 -9.65 -7.49
C LEU A 55 -13.94 -10.02 -8.91
N LYS A 56 -13.56 -9.22 -9.92
CA LYS A 56 -13.84 -9.55 -11.33
C LYS A 56 -13.16 -10.86 -11.75
N LEU A 57 -11.92 -11.09 -11.30
CA LEU A 57 -11.21 -12.34 -11.54
C LEU A 57 -11.95 -13.54 -10.92
N PHE A 58 -12.36 -13.44 -9.65
CA PHE A 58 -13.05 -14.54 -8.97
C PHE A 58 -14.43 -14.84 -9.56
N LYS A 59 -15.21 -13.81 -9.95
CA LYS A 59 -16.53 -14.00 -10.59
C LYS A 59 -16.45 -14.79 -11.90
N ASN A 60 -15.33 -14.69 -12.61
CA ASN A 60 -15.11 -15.33 -13.91
C ASN A 60 -14.22 -16.57 -13.83
N LEU A 61 -13.84 -17.01 -12.62
CA LEU A 61 -12.91 -18.13 -12.45
C LEU A 61 -13.60 -19.46 -12.76
N PRO A 62 -13.14 -20.22 -13.77
CA PRO A 62 -13.65 -21.56 -13.99
C PRO A 62 -13.16 -22.49 -12.87
N GLY A 63 -14.07 -23.27 -12.27
CA GLY A 63 -13.74 -24.26 -11.25
C GLY A 63 -14.28 -23.93 -9.86
N LYS A 64 -13.58 -24.39 -8.82
CA LYS A 64 -13.96 -24.21 -7.41
C LYS A 64 -12.92 -23.34 -6.69
N ILE A 65 -13.38 -22.52 -5.74
CA ILE A 65 -12.52 -21.72 -4.87
C ILE A 65 -12.35 -22.46 -3.54
N HIS A 66 -11.11 -22.76 -3.16
CA HIS A 66 -10.76 -23.28 -1.84
C HIS A 66 -10.36 -22.12 -0.93
N ILE A 67 -11.00 -22.00 0.24
CA ILE A 67 -10.76 -20.91 1.19
C ILE A 67 -10.10 -21.51 2.44
N GLY A 68 -8.86 -21.08 2.72
CA GLY A 68 -8.20 -21.34 4.00
C GLY A 68 -8.40 -20.13 4.92
N VAL A 69 -8.83 -20.37 6.15
CA VAL A 69 -8.99 -19.32 7.16
C VAL A 69 -7.89 -19.52 8.20
N ASP A 70 -7.06 -18.50 8.37
CA ASP A 70 -6.08 -18.45 9.46
C ASP A 70 -6.68 -17.64 10.62
N GLY A 71 -6.83 -18.29 11.77
CA GLY A 71 -7.45 -17.73 12.96
C GLY A 71 -6.47 -17.78 14.12
N TRP A 72 -5.60 -16.79 14.21
CA TRP A 72 -4.74 -16.58 15.37
C TRP A 72 -5.27 -15.41 16.21
N THR A 73 -5.05 -15.47 17.51
CA THR A 73 -5.39 -14.39 18.45
C THR A 73 -4.09 -13.84 19.03
N SER A 74 -3.91 -12.52 19.02
CA SER A 74 -2.79 -11.89 19.70
C SER A 74 -2.95 -11.98 21.21
N PRO A 75 -1.90 -12.29 21.98
CA PRO A 75 -1.93 -12.22 23.44
C PRO A 75 -1.87 -10.75 23.88
N ASN A 76 -2.93 -9.99 23.65
CA ASN A 76 -3.10 -8.61 24.13
C ASN A 76 -4.38 -8.48 24.93
#